data_AF-A0A7J2S7G8-F1
#
_entry.id   AF-A0A7J2S7G8-F1
#
_cell.length_a   1.000
_cell.length_b   1.000
_cell.length_c   1.000
_cell.angle_alpha   90.00
_cell.angle_beta   90.00
_cell.angle_gamma   90.00
#
_symmetry.space_group_name_H-M   'P 1'
#
loop_
_entity.id
_entity.type
_entity.pdbx_description
1 polymer ?
#
loop_
_entity_poly.entity_id
_entity_poly.type
_entity_poly.pdbx_seq_one_letter_code
_entity_poly.pdbx_strand_id
1 'polypeptide(L)'
;MHKKGNPKSLKISIRDTLDGDDLTSVTLDGSMVGTNKEWVEFDFPDVTITPHQTYYIIWTPTGCNSNNVFYWGFGDHNPYEKGCAWKCRNGVWQEITSIDNHPYPDFCFRTYGK
;
A
#
# COMPACT_ATOMS: atom_id res chain seq x y z
N MET A 1 -4.59 -7.96 -4.08
CA MET A 1 -5.15 -6.71 -4.65
C MET A 1 -6.19 -7.05 -5.71
N HIS A 2 -7.14 -6.16 -5.97
CA HIS A 2 -8.01 -6.19 -7.15
C HIS A 2 -8.49 -4.77 -7.48
N LYS A 3 -9.16 -4.56 -8.61
CA LYS A 3 -9.79 -3.27 -8.96
C LYS A 3 -11.29 -3.38 -9.23
N LYS A 4 -11.99 -2.25 -9.08
CA LYS A 4 -13.33 -2.00 -9.62
C LYS A 4 -13.24 -0.84 -10.61
N GLY A 5 -13.82 -1.02 -11.80
CA GLY A 5 -13.76 -0.04 -12.88
C GLY A 5 -12.40 -0.02 -13.61
N ASN A 6 -12.06 1.14 -14.16
CA ASN A 6 -10.82 1.46 -14.87
C ASN A 6 -10.07 2.63 -14.20
N PRO A 7 -9.56 2.47 -12.95
CA PRO A 7 -8.63 3.44 -12.37
C PRO A 7 -7.36 3.52 -13.22
N LYS A 8 -6.70 4.68 -13.23
CA LYS A 8 -5.65 4.99 -14.21
C LYS A 8 -4.35 4.30 -13.88
N SER A 9 -3.81 4.56 -12.70
CA SER A 9 -2.53 3.99 -12.27
C SER A 9 -2.45 3.88 -10.76
N LEU A 10 -1.55 3.02 -10.30
CA LEU A 10 -1.20 2.88 -8.90
C LEU A 10 0.31 3.03 -8.76
N LYS A 11 0.74 4.07 -8.06
CA LYS A 11 2.13 4.23 -7.64
C LYS A 11 2.29 3.64 -6.24
N ILE A 12 3.26 2.74 -6.08
CA ILE A 12 3.73 2.28 -4.79
C ILE A 12 5.12 2.87 -4.56
N SER A 13 5.33 3.46 -3.39
CA SER A 13 6.62 4.00 -2.97
C SER A 13 7.07 3.40 -1.65
N ILE A 14 8.39 3.32 -1.46
CA ILE A 14 9.01 3.06 -0.17
C ILE A 14 9.58 4.37 0.37
N ARG A 15 9.28 4.69 1.63
CA ARG A 15 9.78 5.89 2.33
C ARG A 15 10.34 5.54 3.70
N ASP A 16 11.25 6.35 4.22
CA ASP A 16 11.73 6.29 5.61
C ASP A 16 10.90 7.15 6.57
N THR A 17 10.04 8.02 6.03
CA THR A 17 9.10 8.89 6.75
C THR A 17 7.75 8.91 6.01
N LEU A 18 6.64 9.13 6.71
CA LEU A 18 5.29 9.10 6.11
C LEU A 18 5.09 10.20 5.05
N ASP A 19 5.63 11.38 5.32
CA ASP A 19 5.45 12.61 4.54
C ASP A 19 6.69 13.06 3.76
N GLY A 20 7.81 12.34 3.90
CA GLY A 20 9.03 12.62 3.14
C GLY A 20 9.01 12.13 1.70
N ASP A 21 10.20 12.16 1.10
CA ASP A 21 10.42 11.77 -0.29
C ASP A 21 10.43 10.24 -0.47
N ASP A 22 10.23 9.81 -1.72
CA ASP A 22 10.30 8.40 -2.10
C ASP A 22 11.77 7.96 -2.17
N LEU A 23 12.15 6.92 -1.42
CA LEU A 23 13.45 6.26 -1.55
C LEU A 23 13.53 5.45 -2.85
N THR A 24 12.43 4.75 -3.17
CA THR A 24 12.20 4.08 -4.45
C THR A 24 10.70 4.01 -4.71
N SER A 25 10.32 3.87 -5.98
CA SER A 25 8.92 3.71 -6.35
C SER A 25 8.75 3.00 -7.69
N VAL A 26 7.57 2.41 -7.88
CA VAL A 26 7.13 1.86 -9.16
C VAL A 26 5.69 2.28 -9.41
N THR A 27 5.32 2.45 -10.68
CA THR A 27 3.96 2.77 -11.09
C THR A 27 3.43 1.68 -12.01
N LEU A 28 2.31 1.07 -11.62
CA LEU A 28 1.56 0.16 -12.46
C LEU A 28 0.43 0.90 -13.17
N ASP A 29 0.22 0.55 -14.44
CA ASP A 29 -1.00 0.91 -15.15
C ASP A 29 -2.19 0.13 -14.57
N GLY A 30 -3.34 0.78 -14.46
CA GLY A 30 -4.54 0.15 -13.90
C GLY A 30 -5.11 -0.99 -14.74
N SER A 31 -4.68 -1.17 -15.99
CA SER A 31 -4.95 -2.36 -16.81
C SER A 31 -4.20 -3.60 -16.32
N MET A 32 -3.09 -3.45 -15.59
CA MET A 32 -2.28 -4.56 -15.07
C MET A 32 -2.87 -5.19 -13.80
N VAL A 33 -3.89 -4.58 -13.20
CA VAL A 33 -4.56 -5.10 -12.00
C VAL A 33 -5.87 -5.78 -12.38
N GLY A 34 -6.01 -7.06 -12.05
CA GLY A 34 -7.23 -7.81 -12.32
C GLY A 34 -8.42 -7.38 -11.45
N THR A 35 -9.61 -7.81 -11.85
CA THR A 35 -10.86 -7.62 -11.08
C THR A 35 -11.03 -8.67 -9.97
N ASN A 36 -10.26 -9.76 -10.02
CA ASN A 36 -10.26 -10.81 -9.00
C ASN A 36 -9.16 -10.53 -7.96
N LYS A 37 -9.36 -11.04 -6.73
CA LYS A 37 -8.37 -10.92 -5.66
C LYS A 37 -7.17 -11.82 -5.97
N GLU A 38 -6.02 -11.19 -6.20
CA GLU A 38 -4.76 -11.90 -6.50
C GLU A 38 -3.54 -11.20 -5.87
N TRP A 39 -2.42 -11.91 -5.79
CA TRP A 39 -1.14 -11.27 -5.47
C TRP A 39 -0.65 -10.54 -6.71
N VAL A 40 -0.24 -9.29 -6.51
CA VAL A 40 0.35 -8.47 -7.58
C VAL A 40 1.75 -8.11 -7.13
N GLU A 41 2.71 -8.42 -7.98
CA GLU A 41 4.12 -8.16 -7.74
C GLU A 41 4.49 -6.75 -8.19
N PHE A 42 5.34 -6.11 -7.40
CA PHE A 42 5.89 -4.79 -7.68
C PHE A 42 7.40 -4.94 -7.64
N ASP A 43 8.03 -4.82 -8.81
CA ASP A 43 9.48 -4.83 -8.93
C ASP A 43 10.01 -3.40 -8.82
N PHE A 44 10.87 -3.17 -7.83
CA PHE A 44 11.42 -1.85 -7.52
C PHE A 44 12.88 -1.78 -7.91
N PRO A 45 13.37 -0.63 -8.38
CA PRO A 45 14.81 -0.37 -8.37
C PRO A 45 15.39 -0.60 -6.98
N ASP A 46 16.56 -1.24 -6.94
CA ASP A 46 17.27 -1.56 -5.70
C ASP A 46 17.39 -0.34 -4.79
N VAL A 47 17.06 -0.54 -3.51
CA VAL A 47 17.15 0.48 -2.48
C VAL A 47 17.93 -0.07 -1.28
N THR A 48 18.81 0.75 -0.73
CA THR A 48 19.52 0.39 0.50
C THR A 48 18.61 0.66 1.70
N ILE A 49 18.37 -0.37 2.52
CA ILE A 49 17.63 -0.26 3.77
C ILE A 49 18.55 -0.51 4.97
N THR A 50 18.30 0.20 6.05
CA THR A 50 18.99 0.02 7.33
C THR A 50 18.18 -0.96 8.18
N PRO A 51 18.78 -2.06 8.66
CA PRO A 51 18.09 -2.98 9.57
C PRO A 51 17.52 -2.25 10.79
N HIS A 52 16.34 -2.68 11.24
CA HIS A 52 15.61 -2.12 12.39
C HIS A 52 15.09 -0.69 12.24
N GLN A 53 15.30 -0.03 11.08
CA GLN A 53 14.63 1.22 10.75
C GLN A 53 13.19 0.95 10.27
N THR A 54 12.26 1.81 10.64
CA THR A 54 10.88 1.77 10.13
C THR A 54 10.82 2.37 8.73
N TYR A 55 10.14 1.68 7.83
CA TYR A 55 9.84 2.13 6.48
C TYR A 55 8.34 2.06 6.21
N TYR A 56 7.89 2.84 5.25
CA TYR A 56 6.49 2.98 4.88
C TYR A 56 6.28 2.57 3.43
N ILE A 57 5.28 1.73 3.18
CA ILE A 57 4.77 1.44 1.84
C ILE A 57 3.64 2.42 1.55
N ILE A 58 3.87 3.36 0.64
CA ILE A 58 2.91 4.42 0.31
C ILE A 58 2.10 4.03 -0.92
N TRP A 59 0.78 4.03 -0.76
CA TRP A 59 -0.19 3.68 -1.79
C TRP A 59 -0.81 4.95 -2.40
N THR A 60 -0.46 5.25 -3.66
CA THR A 60 -0.90 6.48 -4.34
C THR A 60 -1.63 6.15 -5.65
N PRO A 61 -2.96 5.92 -5.60
CA PRO A 61 -3.75 5.62 -6.78
C PRO A 61 -4.17 6.91 -7.51
N THR A 62 -4.30 6.85 -8.84
CA THR A 62 -4.78 7.97 -9.66
C THR A 62 -5.98 7.58 -10.52
N GLY A 63 -6.81 8.58 -10.84
CA GLY A 63 -8.05 8.37 -11.58
C GLY A 63 -9.13 7.65 -10.76
N CYS A 64 -9.05 7.67 -9.43
CA CYS A 64 -10.00 6.97 -8.57
C CYS A 64 -11.22 7.81 -8.17
N ASN A 65 -12.35 7.13 -7.96
CA ASN A 65 -13.58 7.65 -7.36
C ASN A 65 -14.37 6.52 -6.66
N SER A 66 -15.59 6.79 -6.19
CA SER A 66 -16.42 5.81 -5.46
C SER A 66 -16.76 4.53 -6.22
N ASN A 67 -16.71 4.54 -7.56
CA ASN A 67 -16.96 3.38 -8.42
C ASN A 67 -15.74 2.96 -9.26
N ASN A 68 -14.60 3.60 -9.04
CA ASN A 68 -13.37 3.42 -9.81
C ASN A 68 -12.17 3.38 -8.88
N VAL A 69 -11.74 2.21 -8.40
CA VAL A 69 -10.81 2.13 -7.27
C VAL A 69 -9.99 0.83 -7.28
N PHE A 70 -8.81 0.89 -6.68
CA PHE A 70 -8.00 -0.28 -6.34
C PHE A 70 -8.23 -0.67 -4.88
N TYR A 71 -8.29 -1.97 -4.61
CA TYR A 71 -8.47 -2.52 -3.27
C TYR A 71 -7.22 -3.26 -2.81
N TRP A 72 -6.66 -2.84 -1.68
CA TRP A 72 -5.62 -3.54 -0.96
C TRP A 72 -6.26 -4.50 0.05
N GLY A 73 -5.88 -5.78 0.01
CA GLY A 73 -6.27 -6.73 1.06
C GLY A 73 -5.60 -6.39 2.39
N PHE A 74 -6.29 -6.65 3.49
CA PHE A 74 -5.78 -6.49 4.85
C PHE A 74 -6.10 -7.74 5.67
N GLY A 75 -5.39 -7.91 6.78
CA GLY A 75 -5.70 -8.89 7.82
C GLY A 75 -5.96 -8.21 9.16
N ASP A 76 -6.58 -8.94 10.08
CA ASP A 76 -6.97 -8.43 11.41
C ASP A 76 -5.90 -8.69 12.46
N HIS A 77 -6.03 -8.04 13.62
CA HIS A 77 -5.21 -8.28 14.81
C HIS A 77 -3.71 -8.07 14.59
N ASN A 78 -3.37 -7.09 13.75
CA ASN A 78 -2.01 -6.71 13.39
C ASN A 78 -1.11 -7.92 13.01
N PRO A 79 -1.22 -8.43 11.77
CA PRO A 79 -0.42 -9.57 11.32
C PRO A 79 1.10 -9.31 11.31
N TYR A 80 1.55 -8.06 11.49
CA TYR A 80 2.95 -7.67 11.53
C TYR A 80 3.26 -6.99 12.86
N GLU A 81 3.99 -7.63 13.76
CA GLU A 81 4.23 -7.14 15.15
C GLU A 81 4.76 -5.69 15.23
N LYS A 82 5.49 -5.24 14.21
CA LYS A 82 6.06 -3.87 14.12
C LYS A 82 5.41 -3.02 13.01
N GLY A 83 4.35 -3.54 12.41
CA GLY A 83 3.55 -2.86 11.38
C GLY A 83 2.31 -2.21 11.97
N CYS A 84 1.73 -1.31 11.19
CA CYS A 84 0.41 -0.75 11.40
C CYS A 84 -0.05 -0.11 10.09
N ALA A 85 -1.36 -0.13 9.82
CA ALA A 85 -1.92 0.54 8.66
C ALA A 85 -2.15 2.03 8.94
N TRP A 86 -1.90 2.85 7.93
CA TRP A 86 -2.13 4.30 7.98
C TRP A 86 -3.04 4.74 6.83
N LYS A 87 -3.81 5.80 7.06
CA LYS A 87 -4.56 6.51 6.02
C LYS A 87 -4.15 7.98 6.00
N CYS A 88 -4.04 8.52 4.80
CA CYS A 88 -3.86 9.95 4.58
C CYS A 88 -5.18 10.58 4.15
N ARG A 89 -5.58 11.67 4.80
CA ARG A 89 -6.70 12.51 4.37
C ARG A 89 -6.26 13.97 4.39
N ASN A 90 -6.31 14.63 3.24
CA ASN A 90 -5.90 16.04 3.09
C ASN A 90 -4.48 16.32 3.64
N GLY A 91 -3.54 15.42 3.38
CA GLY A 91 -2.14 15.54 3.84
C GLY A 91 -1.90 15.14 5.29
N VAL A 92 -2.94 14.77 6.04
CA VAL A 92 -2.80 14.34 7.44
C VAL A 92 -2.85 12.82 7.52
N TRP A 93 -1.79 12.24 8.08
CA TRP A 93 -1.67 10.82 8.34
C TRP A 93 -2.27 10.45 9.69
N GLN A 94 -3.03 9.35 9.70
CA GLN A 94 -3.63 8.78 10.90
C GLN A 94 -3.53 7.26 10.85
N GLU A 95 -3.19 6.64 11.97
CA GLU A 95 -3.23 5.20 12.13
C GLU A 95 -4.67 4.69 11.98
N ILE A 96 -4.81 3.54 11.32
CA ILE A 96 -6.08 2.84 11.17
C ILE A 96 -6.21 1.84 12.31
N THR A 97 -7.03 2.17 13.30
CA THR A 97 -7.30 1.28 14.44
C THR A 97 -8.45 0.31 14.18
N SER A 98 -9.29 0.58 13.16
CA SER A 98 -10.34 -0.35 12.70
C SER A 98 -10.82 -0.07 11.27
N ILE A 99 -11.25 -1.13 10.56
CA ILE A 99 -11.98 -1.08 9.27
C ILE A 99 -13.16 -2.05 9.37
N ASP A 100 -14.40 -1.61 9.19
CA ASP A 100 -15.59 -2.49 9.12
C ASP A 100 -15.70 -3.58 10.22
N ASN A 101 -15.43 -3.20 11.48
CA ASN A 101 -15.37 -4.10 12.66
C ASN A 101 -14.15 -5.03 12.74
N HIS A 102 -13.16 -4.86 11.87
CA HIS A 102 -11.87 -5.52 11.94
C HIS A 102 -10.90 -4.67 12.77
N PRO A 103 -10.45 -5.12 13.97
CA PRO A 103 -9.58 -4.35 14.84
C PRO A 103 -8.11 -4.44 14.43
N TYR A 104 -7.39 -3.33 14.55
CA TYR A 104 -5.96 -3.20 14.23
C TYR A 104 -5.58 -3.86 12.88
N PRO A 105 -6.23 -3.45 11.78
CA PRO A 105 -5.96 -4.05 10.48
C PRO A 105 -4.56 -3.65 10.00
N ASP A 106 -3.89 -4.54 9.28
CA ASP A 106 -2.71 -4.19 8.49
C ASP A 106 -2.82 -4.72 7.07
N PHE A 107 -2.30 -3.94 6.11
CA PHE A 107 -2.38 -4.25 4.70
C PHE A 107 -1.43 -5.38 4.34
N CYS A 108 -1.93 -6.39 3.62
CA CYS A 108 -1.14 -7.57 3.31
C CYS A 108 -0.07 -7.27 2.26
N PHE A 109 1.18 -7.56 2.58
CA PHE A 109 2.30 -7.55 1.65
C PHE A 109 3.25 -8.72 1.92
N ARG A 110 4.12 -9.00 0.96
CA ARG A 110 5.23 -9.94 1.08
C ARG A 110 6.44 -9.31 0.41
N THR A 111 7.61 -9.50 1.00
CA THR A 111 8.88 -9.12 0.40
C THR A 111 9.53 -10.35 -0.21
N TYR A 112 10.22 -10.15 -1.33
CA TYR A 112 11.03 -11.15 -2.00
C TYR A 112 12.41 -10.52 -2.18
N GLY A 113 13.47 -11.20 -1.75
CA GLY A 113 14.81 -10.65 -1.70
C GLY A 113 15.56 -11.11 -0.45
N LYS A 114 16.89 -11.17 -0.51
CA LYS A 114 17.76 -11.49 0.61
C LYS A 114 18.60 -10.28 0.99
#